data_AF-A0A934R2J6-F1
#
_entry.id   AF-A0A934R2J6-F1
#
_cell.length_a   1.000
_cell.length_b   1.000
_cell.length_c   1.000
_cell.angle_alpha   90.00
_cell.angle_beta   90.00
_cell.angle_gamma   90.00
#
_symmetry.space_group_name_H-M   'P 1'
#
loop_
_entity.id
_entity.type
_entity.pdbx_description
1 polymer ?
#
loop_
_entity_poly.entity_id
_entity_poly.type
_entity_poly.pdbx_seq_one_letter_code
_entity_poly.pdbx_strand_id
1 'polypeptide(L)'
;MSALTHSLSTLWSRFRWEILGYLVLVGLSCISNSSESRWSGGVASLRALGLYWITFRILLSEAGFSTHGGWRTRPFSRNSIFLSQVLLLFAILLPGWIAKALTIHHLFHPTGRQWGFLLESIRTTDVVPWLVFVLALKGFELLMRFQAQERARKVIWAFMIIVLVPAFFMPAVKNDGVGRSDSRYPKNLSQGILRQLPDATDLIGRWYDSGNMDSEFPQARLRARFPLAGRRSEVFSGLRLLSLDSTVEGFRSRVTLDLAAIHRGDLQWLGQAVPVLAYSDGTYAAALSCQISTEGFGGIASELRRAVYEIEFGSPLMLPENRHASPADFPAKEVLFFVEDGDAPLMPAAPEFVPRDGGPGRLHLRTLPDTVPLDLAVRQVIDSFDTHDNVPDSEVYFSGKLPREAMATVLAYHPWSDLAWDKVIRPFLRQQATEADKPALLQRMAIDPRLVPLFIEKGWLADALPILRQRAKERLPVDAASLMLLSGENDSALVADLAALAIRLDRGVGEVAAELRRNPAFDWPAFVSAGWKSRKYGRYDREGWLYARWSAELGDSSAFRRLAEKAAGGKKWENEQLSALVDGEHQDLIGYLRENIDRLKYDAGTRKWGL
;
A
#
# COMPACT_ATOMS: atom_id res chain seq x y z
N MET A 1 17.27 13.24 58.28
CA MET A 1 16.05 12.66 57.68
C MET A 1 14.82 13.57 57.77
N SER A 2 14.54 14.23 58.91
CA SER A 2 13.32 15.08 59.07
C SER A 2 13.16 16.21 58.05
N ALA A 3 14.26 16.85 57.63
CA ALA A 3 14.23 17.92 56.62
C ALA A 3 13.81 17.40 55.23
N LEU A 4 14.28 16.20 54.86
CA LEU A 4 14.00 15.56 53.57
C LEU A 4 12.57 15.04 53.48
N THR A 5 12.06 14.45 54.56
CA THR A 5 10.66 14.00 54.63
C THR A 5 9.70 15.19 54.58
N HIS A 6 10.06 16.29 55.25
CA HIS A 6 9.27 17.51 55.22
C HIS A 6 9.28 18.20 53.84
N SER A 7 10.43 18.28 53.15
CA SER A 7 10.49 18.82 51.78
C SER A 7 9.74 17.94 50.77
N LEU A 8 9.86 16.61 50.88
CA LEU A 8 9.13 15.67 50.04
C LEU A 8 7.60 15.79 50.24
N SER A 9 7.14 15.86 51.49
CA SER A 9 5.72 16.07 51.83
C SER A 9 5.19 17.40 51.28
N THR A 10 6.00 18.45 51.36
CA THR A 10 5.65 19.77 50.82
C THR A 10 5.52 19.73 49.29
N LEU A 11 6.47 19.10 48.58
CA LEU A 11 6.39 18.94 47.12
C LEU A 11 5.21 18.05 46.70
N TRP A 12 4.98 16.94 47.41
CA TRP A 12 3.86 16.04 47.16
C TRP A 12 2.51 16.76 47.31
N SER A 13 2.26 17.40 48.46
CA SER A 13 1.01 18.12 48.71
C SER A 13 0.70 19.19 47.67
N ARG A 14 1.74 19.85 47.15
CA ARG A 14 1.62 20.89 46.13
C ARG A 14 1.30 20.34 44.74
N PHE A 15 1.97 19.26 44.33
CA PHE A 15 1.85 18.71 42.97
C PHE A 15 0.96 17.46 42.89
N ARG A 16 0.26 17.10 43.97
CA ARG A 16 -0.53 15.87 44.07
C ARG A 16 -1.55 15.70 42.94
N TRP A 17 -2.17 16.78 42.48
CA TRP A 17 -3.20 16.71 41.44
C TRP A 17 -2.60 16.53 40.05
N GLU A 18 -1.48 17.19 39.77
CA GLU A 18 -0.74 16.95 38.52
C GLU A 18 -0.19 15.53 38.49
N ILE A 19 0.38 15.05 39.60
CA ILE A 19 0.89 13.67 39.75
C ILE A 19 -0.24 12.66 39.56
N LEU A 20 -1.39 12.83 40.23
CA LEU A 20 -2.55 11.97 40.07
C LEU A 20 -3.07 11.97 38.62
N GLY A 21 -3.15 13.15 37.99
CA GLY A 21 -3.55 13.27 36.58
C GLY A 21 -2.61 12.51 35.65
N TYR A 22 -1.30 12.58 35.87
CA TYR A 22 -0.33 11.78 35.12
C TYR A 22 -0.46 10.28 35.39
N LEU A 23 -0.67 9.86 36.64
CA LEU A 23 -0.89 8.45 36.97
C LEU A 23 -2.17 7.91 36.31
N VAL A 24 -3.23 8.72 36.20
CA VAL A 24 -4.42 8.37 35.41
C VAL A 24 -4.09 8.23 33.93
N LEU A 25 -3.27 9.11 33.35
CA LEU A 25 -2.80 8.97 31.96
C LEU A 25 -1.96 7.69 31.76
N VAL A 26 -1.13 7.31 32.73
CA VAL A 26 -0.41 6.04 32.73
C VAL A 26 -1.41 4.87 32.76
N GLY A 27 -2.40 4.90 33.64
CA GLY A 27 -3.45 3.87 33.70
C GLY A 27 -4.26 3.75 32.40
N LEU A 28 -4.68 4.87 31.82
CA LEU A 28 -5.36 4.92 30.52
C LEU A 28 -4.47 4.36 29.39
N SER A 29 -3.16 4.63 29.44
CA SER A 29 -2.19 4.08 28.49
C SER A 29 -2.04 2.56 28.61
N CYS A 30 -2.24 1.98 29.80
CA CYS A 30 -2.29 0.52 29.97
C CYS A 30 -3.53 -0.08 29.29
N ILE A 31 -4.68 0.59 29.42
CA ILE A 31 -5.98 0.10 28.93
C ILE A 31 -6.09 0.26 27.41
N SER A 32 -5.51 1.33 26.86
CA SER A 32 -5.59 1.66 25.44
C SER A 32 -4.77 0.74 24.52
N ASN A 33 -3.99 -0.22 25.05
CA ASN A 33 -3.18 -1.16 24.27
C ASN A 33 -4.01 -2.16 23.43
N SER A 34 -5.34 -2.21 23.61
CA SER A 34 -6.22 -3.20 22.98
C SER A 34 -7.08 -2.70 21.80
N SER A 35 -6.97 -1.42 21.40
CA SER A 35 -7.78 -0.87 20.31
C SER A 35 -6.92 -0.26 19.20
N GLU A 36 -7.17 -0.67 17.95
CA GLU A 36 -6.55 -0.20 16.68
C GLU A 36 -6.88 1.26 16.32
N SER A 37 -7.12 2.12 17.31
CA SER A 37 -7.65 3.46 17.08
C SER A 37 -6.60 4.56 17.28
N ARG A 38 -6.76 5.65 16.52
CA ARG A 38 -6.05 6.95 16.65
C ARG A 38 -5.95 7.48 18.08
N TRP A 39 -6.78 6.97 19.00
CA TRP A 39 -6.77 7.30 20.42
C TRP A 39 -5.49 6.86 21.14
N SER A 40 -4.90 5.73 20.76
CA SER A 40 -3.71 5.19 21.45
C SER A 40 -2.47 6.06 21.25
N GLY A 41 -2.33 6.65 20.05
CA GLY A 41 -1.29 7.64 19.75
C GLY A 41 -1.49 8.94 20.54
N GLY A 42 -2.72 9.45 20.59
CA GLY A 42 -3.06 10.65 21.36
C GLY A 42 -2.77 10.51 22.87
N VAL A 43 -3.13 9.36 23.45
CA VAL A 43 -2.87 9.06 24.87
C VAL A 43 -1.36 8.94 25.16
N ALA A 44 -0.60 8.31 24.26
CA ALA A 44 0.86 8.23 24.40
C ALA A 44 1.53 9.61 24.37
N SER A 45 1.11 10.50 23.45
CA SER A 45 1.58 11.89 23.38
C SER A 45 1.21 12.68 24.63
N LEU A 46 -0.02 12.55 25.13
CA LEU A 46 -0.47 13.20 26.37
C LEU A 46 0.31 12.71 27.60
N ARG A 47 0.64 11.41 27.67
CA ARG A 47 1.49 10.86 28.73
C ARG A 47 2.88 11.49 28.72
N ALA A 48 3.52 11.56 27.55
CA ALA A 48 4.83 12.20 27.41
C ALA A 48 4.75 13.67 27.83
N LEU A 49 3.75 14.41 27.33
CA LEU A 49 3.53 15.82 27.69
C LEU A 49 3.30 16.01 29.20
N GLY A 50 2.51 15.13 29.82
CA GLY A 50 2.28 15.13 31.26
C GLY A 50 3.57 14.92 32.06
N LEU A 51 4.42 13.98 31.63
CA LEU A 51 5.71 13.73 32.28
C LEU A 51 6.66 14.92 32.17
N TYR A 52 6.79 15.50 30.97
CA TYR A 52 7.63 16.68 30.76
C TYR A 52 7.11 17.88 31.55
N TRP A 53 5.79 18.10 31.56
CA TRP A 53 5.15 19.17 32.32
C TRP A 53 5.41 19.05 33.83
N ILE A 54 5.23 17.86 34.40
CA ILE A 54 5.46 17.63 35.83
C ILE A 54 6.94 17.74 36.17
N THR A 55 7.82 17.19 35.32
CA THR A 55 9.28 17.31 35.48
C THR A 55 9.70 18.79 35.50
N PHE A 56 9.19 19.56 34.56
CA PHE A 56 9.41 21.00 34.48
C PHE A 56 8.93 21.74 35.73
N ARG A 57 7.70 21.47 36.17
CA ARG A 57 7.08 22.11 37.35
C ARG A 57 7.80 21.79 38.65
N ILE A 58 8.23 20.53 38.83
CA ILE A 58 8.95 20.09 40.03
C ILE A 58 10.35 20.71 40.06
N LEU A 59 11.09 20.72 38.95
CA LEU A 59 12.46 21.23 38.93
C LEU A 59 12.54 22.75 39.03
N LEU A 60 11.59 23.48 38.41
CA LEU A 60 11.50 24.95 38.52
C LEU A 60 10.77 25.44 39.77
N SER A 61 10.46 24.56 40.71
CA SER A 61 9.85 24.95 41.97
C SER A 61 10.80 25.74 42.88
N GLU A 62 12.10 25.84 42.59
CA GLU A 62 13.06 26.56 43.45
C GLU A 62 12.80 28.08 43.58
N ALA A 63 13.29 28.66 44.67
CA ALA A 63 13.10 30.07 45.05
C ALA A 63 13.55 31.09 43.98
N GLY A 64 14.47 30.71 43.08
CA GLY A 64 14.95 31.56 41.98
C GLY A 64 13.88 31.95 40.95
N PHE A 65 12.75 31.23 40.90
CA PHE A 65 11.62 31.53 40.01
C PHE A 65 10.43 32.16 40.73
N SER A 66 10.55 32.50 42.02
CA SER A 66 9.48 33.12 42.82
C SER A 66 8.13 32.37 42.80
N THR A 67 8.13 31.07 42.51
CA THR A 67 6.91 30.26 42.45
C THR A 67 6.49 29.72 43.82
N HIS A 68 7.32 29.85 44.87
CA HIS A 68 6.92 29.64 46.26
C HIS A 68 6.10 30.83 46.77
N GLY A 69 4.86 30.96 46.28
CA GLY A 69 3.87 31.88 46.82
C GLY A 69 3.43 31.43 48.21
N GLY A 70 4.15 31.87 49.25
CA GLY A 70 3.76 31.67 50.64
C GLY A 70 4.87 32.05 51.61
N TRP A 71 4.67 33.14 52.37
CA TRP A 71 5.58 33.72 53.37
C TRP A 71 5.97 32.80 54.55
N ARG A 72 5.64 31.51 54.55
CA ARG A 72 5.76 30.62 55.74
C ARG A 72 6.65 29.38 55.59
N THR A 73 7.27 29.12 54.45
CA THR A 73 8.17 27.96 54.32
C THR A 73 9.59 28.30 54.81
N ARG A 74 10.02 27.67 55.90
CA ARG A 74 11.42 27.73 56.38
C ARG A 74 12.39 27.38 55.24
N PRO A 75 13.57 28.03 55.16
CA PRO A 75 14.56 27.71 54.13
C PRO A 75 15.03 26.26 54.32
N PHE A 76 14.62 25.38 53.40
CA PHE A 76 15.22 24.05 53.31
C PHE A 76 16.65 24.18 52.78
N SER A 77 17.53 23.26 53.17
CA SER A 77 18.85 23.19 52.56
C SER A 77 18.70 22.81 51.08
N ARG A 78 19.49 23.44 50.19
CA ARG A 78 19.43 23.19 48.74
C ARG A 78 19.54 21.70 48.39
N ASN A 79 20.41 20.99 49.11
CA ASN A 79 20.61 19.55 48.91
C ASN A 79 19.37 18.74 49.29
N SER A 80 18.61 19.15 50.32
CA SER A 80 17.38 18.46 50.71
C SER A 80 16.25 18.67 49.69
N ILE A 81 16.10 19.88 49.13
CA ILE A 81 15.13 20.15 48.06
C ILE A 81 15.48 19.34 46.82
N PHE A 82 16.74 19.40 46.38
CA PHE A 82 17.20 18.69 45.19
C PHE A 82 16.97 17.18 45.32
N LEU A 83 17.38 16.58 46.45
CA LEU A 83 17.18 15.16 46.68
C LEU A 83 15.70 14.79 46.73
N SER A 84 14.84 15.64 47.32
CA SER A 84 13.38 15.43 47.28
C SER A 84 12.77 15.56 45.89
N GLN A 85 13.26 16.48 45.05
CA GLN A 85 12.82 16.61 43.65
C GLN A 85 13.18 15.35 42.86
N VAL A 86 14.42 14.86 42.98
CA VAL A 86 14.88 13.63 42.31
C VAL A 86 14.08 12.41 42.78
N LEU A 87 13.89 12.25 44.10
CA LEU A 87 13.10 11.15 44.66
C LEU A 87 11.64 11.19 44.20
N LEU A 88 11.03 12.37 44.15
CA LEU A 88 9.65 12.53 43.71
C LEU A 88 9.51 12.20 42.22
N LEU A 89 10.43 12.67 41.38
CA LEU A 89 10.43 12.36 39.96
C LEU A 89 10.63 10.86 39.69
N PHE A 90 11.54 10.22 40.43
CA PHE A 90 11.72 8.78 40.35
C PHE A 90 10.44 8.03 40.75
N ALA A 91 9.77 8.45 41.82
CA ALA A 91 8.49 7.88 42.26
C ALA A 91 7.37 8.05 41.22
N ILE A 92 7.41 9.11 40.40
CA ILE A 92 6.43 9.35 39.31
C ILE A 92 6.71 8.45 38.10
N LEU A 93 7.99 8.17 37.79
CA LEU A 93 8.39 7.31 36.68
C LEU A 93 8.15 5.83 36.95
N LEU A 94 8.34 5.41 38.20
CA LEU A 94 8.32 4.00 38.61
C LEU A 94 7.05 3.24 38.20
N PRO A 95 5.81 3.76 38.37
CA PRO A 95 4.60 3.06 37.95
C PRO A 95 4.55 2.81 36.45
N GLY A 96 5.03 3.75 35.62
CA GLY A 96 5.08 3.59 34.17
C GLY A 96 6.05 2.48 33.76
N TRP A 97 7.22 2.41 34.40
CA TRP A 97 8.20 1.34 34.16
C TRP A 97 7.72 -0.03 34.65
N ILE A 98 7.07 -0.09 35.82
CA ILE A 98 6.47 -1.34 36.33
C ILE A 98 5.38 -1.82 35.39
N ALA A 99 4.46 -0.94 34.97
CA ALA A 99 3.41 -1.29 34.02
C ALA A 99 3.99 -1.79 32.68
N LYS A 100 5.06 -1.14 32.19
CA LYS A 100 5.80 -1.57 30.99
C LYS A 100 6.41 -2.95 31.17
N ALA A 101 7.13 -3.18 32.28
CA ALA A 101 7.74 -4.46 32.60
C ALA A 101 6.68 -5.58 32.72
N LEU A 102 5.56 -5.31 33.39
CA LEU A 102 4.45 -6.26 33.52
C LEU A 102 3.80 -6.58 32.17
N THR A 103 3.60 -5.56 31.32
CA THR A 103 3.04 -5.75 29.97
C THR A 103 3.96 -6.62 29.12
N ILE A 104 5.27 -6.35 29.13
CA ILE A 104 6.24 -7.15 28.39
C ILE A 104 6.36 -8.55 28.99
N HIS A 105 6.30 -8.70 30.31
CA HIS A 105 6.32 -10.01 30.95
C HIS A 105 5.11 -10.85 30.56
N HIS A 106 3.92 -10.27 30.61
CA HIS A 106 2.68 -10.91 30.18
C HIS A 106 2.72 -11.24 28.68
N LEU A 107 3.33 -10.37 27.86
CA LEU A 107 3.43 -10.55 26.42
C LEU A 107 4.58 -11.43 25.96
N PHE A 108 5.65 -11.68 26.71
CA PHE A 108 6.79 -12.43 26.15
C PHE A 108 7.40 -13.47 27.07
N HIS A 109 7.02 -13.51 28.36
CA HIS A 109 7.70 -14.31 29.39
C HIS A 109 9.24 -14.28 29.21
N PRO A 110 9.86 -13.09 29.14
CA PRO A 110 11.22 -12.94 28.66
C PRO A 110 12.24 -13.66 29.57
N THR A 111 13.23 -14.27 28.93
CA THR A 111 14.40 -14.87 29.58
C THR A 111 15.31 -13.81 30.22
N GLY A 112 16.22 -14.21 31.11
CA GLY A 112 17.15 -13.29 31.77
C GLY A 112 17.99 -12.42 30.81
N ARG A 113 18.38 -12.97 29.64
CA ARG A 113 19.08 -12.19 28.60
C ARG A 113 18.17 -11.16 27.93
N GLN A 114 16.92 -11.51 27.64
CA GLN A 114 15.94 -10.59 27.06
C GLN A 114 15.59 -9.44 28.02
N TRP A 115 15.54 -9.70 29.33
CA TRP A 115 15.42 -8.63 30.34
C TRP A 115 16.59 -7.65 30.31
N GLY A 116 17.82 -8.12 30.13
CA GLY A 116 18.99 -7.26 29.99
C GLY A 116 18.88 -6.28 28.83
N PHE A 117 18.45 -6.76 27.65
CA PHE A 117 18.24 -5.92 26.47
C PHE A 117 17.06 -4.95 26.64
N LEU A 118 15.98 -5.38 27.30
CA LEU A 118 14.83 -4.51 27.59
C LEU A 118 15.19 -3.38 28.55
N LEU A 119 15.97 -3.67 29.59
CA LEU A 119 16.47 -2.65 30.51
C LEU A 119 17.41 -1.68 29.82
N GLU A 120 18.21 -2.15 28.86
CA GLU A 120 19.07 -1.32 28.02
C GLU A 120 18.26 -0.42 27.07
N SER A 121 17.16 -0.93 26.50
CA SER A 121 16.20 -0.13 25.73
C SER A 121 15.54 0.94 26.60
N ILE A 122 14.99 0.57 27.77
CA ILE A 122 14.40 1.54 28.70
C ILE A 122 15.44 2.60 29.11
N ARG A 123 16.69 2.19 29.33
CA ARG A 123 17.78 3.10 29.64
C ARG A 123 18.02 4.10 28.52
N THR A 124 18.13 3.64 27.28
CA THR A 124 18.51 4.47 26.13
C THR A 124 17.36 5.33 25.59
N THR A 125 16.12 4.82 25.58
CA THR A 125 14.96 5.53 25.02
C THR A 125 14.16 6.34 26.04
N ASP A 126 14.09 5.92 27.31
CA ASP A 126 13.33 6.64 28.34
C ASP A 126 14.26 7.40 29.31
N VAL A 127 15.21 6.70 29.94
CA VAL A 127 15.98 7.24 31.07
C VAL A 127 17.01 8.29 30.62
N VAL A 128 17.81 7.99 29.60
CA VAL A 128 18.88 8.88 29.13
C VAL A 128 18.32 10.20 28.58
N PRO A 129 17.31 10.22 27.68
CA PRO A 129 16.73 11.47 27.19
C PRO A 129 16.09 12.28 28.32
N TRP A 130 15.42 11.60 29.26
CA TRP A 130 14.85 12.26 30.43
C TRP A 130 15.94 12.87 31.33
N LEU A 131 17.03 12.16 31.59
CA LEU A 131 18.18 12.69 32.36
C LEU A 131 18.84 13.88 31.66
N VAL A 132 19.03 13.81 30.33
CA VAL A 132 19.53 14.93 29.53
C VAL A 132 18.61 16.14 29.67
N PHE A 133 17.29 15.93 29.63
CA PHE A 133 16.30 16.98 29.86
C PHE A 133 16.38 17.59 31.26
N VAL A 134 16.49 16.76 32.32
CA VAL A 134 16.67 17.22 33.70
C VAL A 134 17.97 18.04 33.85
N LEU A 135 19.08 17.57 33.27
CA LEU A 135 20.38 18.25 33.31
C LEU A 135 20.32 19.58 32.55
N ALA A 136 19.66 19.63 31.39
CA ALA A 136 19.44 20.86 30.64
C ALA A 136 18.64 21.89 31.46
N LEU A 137 17.55 21.46 32.12
CA LEU A 137 16.76 22.34 33.00
C LEU A 137 17.55 22.85 34.21
N LYS A 138 18.42 22.02 34.80
CA LYS A 138 19.27 22.45 35.92
C LYS A 138 20.41 23.36 35.49
N GLY A 139 21.04 23.11 34.34
CA GLY A 139 22.01 24.03 33.74
C GLY A 139 21.37 25.39 33.42
N PHE A 140 20.14 25.38 32.94
CA PHE A 140 19.33 26.57 32.71
C PHE A 140 19.02 27.34 34.00
N GLU A 141 18.59 26.65 35.05
CA GLU A 141 18.37 27.27 36.36
C GLU A 141 19.64 27.96 36.88
N LEU A 142 20.80 27.34 36.68
CA LEU A 142 22.09 27.92 37.06
C LEU A 142 22.39 29.20 36.26
N LEU A 143 22.22 29.16 34.94
CA LEU A 143 22.38 30.32 34.04
C LEU A 143 21.47 31.50 34.43
N MET A 144 20.21 31.22 34.76
CA MET A 144 19.23 32.22 35.17
C MET A 144 19.59 32.93 36.50
N ARG A 145 20.42 32.30 37.35
CA ARG A 145 20.92 32.91 38.59
C ARG A 145 22.07 33.87 38.35
N PHE A 146 22.83 33.71 37.27
CA PHE A 146 23.98 34.56 36.94
C PHE A 146 23.61 35.82 36.16
N GLN A 147 22.42 35.91 35.56
CA GLN A 147 22.02 37.06 34.74
C GLN A 147 20.87 37.87 35.35
N ALA A 148 21.16 39.13 35.69
CA ALA A 148 20.24 40.07 36.33
C ALA A 148 19.30 40.82 35.37
N GLN A 149 19.37 40.60 34.04
CA GLN A 149 18.60 41.38 33.07
C GLN A 149 17.35 40.64 32.54
N GLU A 150 16.19 41.31 32.61
CA GLU A 150 14.89 40.82 32.10
C GLU A 150 14.90 40.43 30.61
N ARG A 151 15.69 41.11 29.78
CA ARG A 151 15.78 40.82 28.34
C ARG A 151 16.41 39.45 28.07
N ALA A 152 17.43 39.08 28.84
CA ALA A 152 18.05 37.77 28.75
C ALA A 152 17.06 36.67 29.12
N ARG A 153 16.24 36.88 30.16
CA ARG A 153 15.19 35.92 30.55
C ARG A 153 14.21 35.62 29.40
N LYS A 154 13.77 36.64 28.64
CA LYS A 154 12.85 36.44 27.51
C LYS A 154 13.47 35.67 26.34
N VAL A 155 14.72 35.97 25.98
CA VAL A 155 15.47 35.26 24.93
C VAL A 155 15.71 33.81 25.32
N ILE A 156 16.03 33.57 26.59
CA ILE A 156 16.26 32.25 27.16
C ILE A 156 14.96 31.42 27.18
N TRP A 157 13.81 32.01 27.50
CA TRP A 157 12.50 31.36 27.36
C TRP A 157 12.15 31.03 25.90
N ALA A 158 12.43 31.94 24.97
CA ALA A 158 12.23 31.68 23.54
C ALA A 158 13.11 30.52 23.05
N PHE A 159 14.38 30.47 23.47
CA PHE A 159 15.27 29.35 23.18
C PHE A 159 14.75 28.03 23.76
N MET A 160 14.19 28.06 24.96
CA MET A 160 13.61 26.87 25.58
C MET A 160 12.40 26.35 24.80
N ILE A 161 11.53 27.23 24.30
CA ILE A 161 10.43 26.85 23.39
C ILE A 161 10.99 26.27 22.09
N ILE A 162 12.02 26.89 21.51
CA ILE A 162 12.66 26.44 20.26
C ILE A 162 13.36 25.09 20.42
N VAL A 163 13.85 24.71 21.61
CA VAL A 163 14.48 23.39 21.84
C VAL A 163 13.45 22.34 22.26
N LEU A 164 12.45 22.72 23.06
CA LEU A 164 11.41 21.81 23.53
C LEU A 164 10.41 21.41 22.43
N VAL A 165 10.09 22.33 21.51
CA VAL A 165 9.12 22.07 20.43
C VAL A 165 9.64 21.03 19.41
N PRO A 166 10.89 21.07 18.91
CA PRO A 166 11.43 20.02 18.05
C PRO A 166 11.62 18.69 18.76
N ALA A 167 12.06 18.69 20.03
CA ALA A 167 12.14 17.48 20.84
C ALA A 167 10.75 16.84 21.06
N PHE A 168 9.70 17.67 21.08
CA PHE A 168 8.29 17.26 21.17
C PHE A 168 7.76 16.63 19.87
N PHE A 169 8.26 17.05 18.69
CA PHE A 169 7.80 16.53 17.39
C PHE A 169 8.65 15.39 16.81
N MET A 170 9.90 15.17 17.26
CA MET A 170 10.77 14.12 16.70
C MET A 170 10.25 12.66 16.83
N PRO A 171 9.57 12.23 17.92
CA PRO A 171 9.07 10.86 18.01
C PRO A 171 7.81 10.59 17.16
N ALA A 172 7.05 11.63 16.82
CA ALA A 172 5.75 11.49 16.15
C ALA A 172 5.83 11.43 14.62
N VAL A 173 6.96 11.83 14.02
CA VAL A 173 7.08 12.08 12.56
C VAL A 173 7.73 10.89 11.81
N LYS A 174 7.84 9.69 12.41
CA LYS A 174 8.45 8.53 11.75
C LYS A 174 7.63 7.23 11.86
N ASN A 175 6.32 7.34 11.70
CA ASN A 175 5.45 6.19 11.39
C ASN A 175 5.18 6.04 9.88
N ASP A 176 6.05 6.61 9.04
CA ASP A 176 6.03 6.33 7.60
C ASP A 176 6.58 4.93 7.34
N GLY A 177 5.72 4.08 6.77
CA GLY A 177 6.14 2.87 6.07
C GLY A 177 5.13 1.75 6.10
N VAL A 178 3.98 1.91 5.43
CA VAL A 178 3.41 0.78 4.69
C VAL A 178 4.41 0.49 3.58
N GLY A 179 5.44 -0.29 3.90
CA GLY A 179 6.37 -0.81 2.93
C GLY A 179 5.66 -1.90 2.14
N ARG A 180 5.07 -1.55 0.99
CA ARG A 180 4.77 -2.54 -0.03
C ARG A 180 6.11 -3.11 -0.50
N SER A 181 6.52 -4.22 0.10
CA SER A 181 7.67 -4.97 -0.36
C SER A 181 7.21 -5.78 -1.58
N ASP A 182 7.33 -5.19 -2.77
CA ASP A 182 7.26 -5.95 -4.01
C ASP A 182 8.39 -7.00 -3.98
N SER A 183 7.98 -8.26 -3.80
CA SER A 183 8.66 -9.52 -4.08
C SER A 183 10.16 -9.42 -4.42
N ARG A 184 11.01 -9.28 -3.39
CA ARG A 184 12.43 -9.64 -3.46
C ARG A 184 12.71 -10.82 -2.54
N TYR A 185 11.97 -11.91 -2.75
CA TYR A 185 12.41 -13.19 -2.20
C TYR A 185 13.63 -13.65 -2.99
N PRO A 186 14.67 -14.20 -2.34
CA PRO A 186 15.80 -14.76 -3.04
C PRO A 186 15.29 -15.93 -3.91
N LYS A 187 15.19 -15.69 -5.23
CA LYS A 187 14.65 -16.65 -6.21
C LYS A 187 15.39 -18.00 -6.18
N ASN A 188 16.58 -18.05 -5.59
CA ASN A 188 17.50 -19.17 -5.59
C ASN A 188 17.33 -20.12 -4.38
N LEU A 189 16.44 -19.82 -3.42
CA LEU A 189 16.29 -20.62 -2.18
C LEU A 189 15.37 -21.85 -2.33
N SER A 190 14.59 -21.93 -3.40
CA SER A 190 13.57 -22.98 -3.61
C SER A 190 14.13 -24.40 -3.56
N GLN A 191 15.29 -24.64 -4.20
CA GLN A 191 15.95 -25.96 -4.17
C GLN A 191 16.46 -26.35 -2.78
N GLY A 192 16.98 -25.37 -2.03
CA GLY A 192 17.38 -25.56 -0.64
C GLY A 192 16.21 -25.96 0.26
N ILE A 193 15.04 -25.34 0.04
CA ILE A 193 13.80 -25.64 0.79
C ILE A 193 13.29 -27.04 0.46
N LEU A 194 13.26 -27.43 -0.82
CA LEU A 194 12.83 -28.77 -1.25
C LEU A 194 13.69 -29.88 -0.63
N ARG A 195 15.00 -29.66 -0.46
CA ARG A 195 15.87 -30.63 0.25
C ARG A 195 15.56 -30.73 1.74
N GLN A 196 15.11 -29.65 2.38
CA GLN A 196 14.67 -29.68 3.79
C GLN A 196 13.29 -30.33 3.95
N LEU A 197 12.50 -30.41 2.87
CA LEU A 197 11.17 -31.00 2.83
C LEU A 197 11.09 -32.12 1.77
N PRO A 198 11.80 -33.24 1.97
CA PRO A 198 11.95 -34.29 0.96
C PRO A 198 10.62 -34.97 0.55
N ASP A 199 9.59 -34.87 1.39
CA ASP A 199 8.27 -35.45 1.17
C ASP A 199 7.26 -34.44 0.58
N ALA A 200 7.70 -33.24 0.16
CA ALA A 200 6.79 -32.20 -0.30
C ALA A 200 6.17 -32.50 -1.68
N THR A 201 4.84 -32.56 -1.76
CA THR A 201 4.09 -32.52 -3.02
C THR A 201 4.05 -31.10 -3.60
N ASP A 202 4.18 -31.01 -4.92
CA ASP A 202 4.89 -29.94 -5.61
C ASP A 202 4.04 -28.67 -5.91
N LEU A 203 4.05 -27.69 -5.00
CA LEU A 203 3.69 -26.28 -5.26
C LEU A 203 4.80 -25.29 -4.86
N ILE A 204 5.96 -25.79 -4.42
CA ILE A 204 7.13 -24.97 -4.06
C ILE A 204 7.93 -24.60 -5.32
N GLY A 205 8.08 -25.54 -6.27
CA GLY A 205 8.91 -25.36 -7.47
C GLY A 205 8.23 -24.63 -8.64
N ARG A 206 6.89 -24.60 -8.70
CA ARG A 206 6.15 -24.06 -9.87
C ARG A 206 6.27 -22.53 -10.09
N TRP A 207 6.69 -21.76 -9.09
CA TRP A 207 6.67 -20.28 -9.12
C TRP A 207 8.04 -19.61 -9.08
N TYR A 208 9.09 -20.34 -8.67
CA TYR A 208 10.45 -19.81 -8.65
C TYR A 208 11.19 -20.23 -9.92
N ASP A 209 11.14 -19.34 -10.90
CA ASP A 209 11.80 -19.42 -12.21
C ASP A 209 13.25 -19.93 -12.10
N SER A 210 13.52 -21.13 -12.62
CA SER A 210 14.86 -21.72 -12.70
C SER A 210 15.66 -21.21 -13.90
N GLY A 211 15.13 -20.25 -14.67
CA GLY A 211 15.62 -19.82 -15.97
C GLY A 211 17.03 -19.22 -16.04
N ASN A 212 17.77 -19.11 -14.93
CA ASN A 212 19.19 -18.79 -14.94
C ASN A 212 19.87 -19.12 -13.60
N MET A 213 19.74 -20.35 -13.11
CA MET A 213 20.51 -20.76 -11.94
C MET A 213 21.95 -21.07 -12.34
N ASP A 214 22.89 -20.31 -11.76
CA ASP A 214 24.30 -20.71 -11.71
C ASP A 214 24.42 -22.15 -11.18
N SER A 215 25.53 -22.83 -11.47
CA SER A 215 25.78 -24.22 -11.09
C SER A 215 25.72 -24.49 -9.57
N GLU A 216 25.56 -23.45 -8.75
CA GLU A 216 25.58 -23.48 -7.29
C GLU A 216 24.40 -22.69 -6.71
N PHE A 217 23.72 -23.23 -5.69
CA PHE A 217 22.56 -22.60 -5.04
C PHE A 217 22.69 -22.56 -3.50
N PRO A 218 22.10 -21.54 -2.84
CA PRO A 218 22.18 -21.40 -1.38
C PRO A 218 21.39 -22.47 -0.64
N GLN A 219 21.90 -22.89 0.52
CA GLN A 219 21.15 -23.76 1.42
C GLN A 219 20.03 -22.98 2.10
N ALA A 220 18.86 -23.62 2.26
CA ALA A 220 17.81 -23.09 3.10
C ALA A 220 17.97 -23.59 4.52
N ARG A 221 17.64 -22.74 5.50
CA ARG A 221 17.52 -23.10 6.91
C ARG A 221 16.16 -22.67 7.42
N LEU A 222 15.37 -23.64 7.92
CA LEU A 222 14.14 -23.38 8.63
C LEU A 222 14.41 -22.54 9.90
N ARG A 223 13.78 -21.38 10.00
CA ARG A 223 14.00 -20.43 11.10
C ARG A 223 12.81 -20.29 12.05
N ALA A 224 11.58 -20.47 11.56
CA ALA A 224 10.38 -20.48 12.40
C ALA A 224 9.29 -21.39 11.82
N ARG A 225 8.42 -21.89 12.71
CA ARG A 225 7.22 -22.67 12.38
C ARG A 225 6.04 -22.11 13.19
N PHE A 226 4.89 -21.93 12.56
CA PHE A 226 3.68 -21.45 13.21
C PHE A 226 2.53 -22.43 12.96
N PRO A 227 2.18 -23.29 13.93
CA PRO A 227 1.09 -24.24 13.77
C PRO A 227 -0.28 -23.55 13.80
N LEU A 228 -1.13 -23.87 12.82
CA LEU A 228 -2.52 -23.41 12.74
C LEU A 228 -3.45 -24.23 13.65
N ALA A 229 -3.15 -25.52 13.81
CA ALA A 229 -3.84 -26.41 14.72
C ALA A 229 -3.22 -26.32 16.13
N GLY A 230 -3.83 -25.50 16.98
CA GLY A 230 -3.42 -25.31 18.37
C GLY A 230 -2.93 -23.88 18.60
N ARG A 231 -3.84 -23.01 19.03
CA ARG A 231 -3.62 -21.61 19.41
C ARG A 231 -2.72 -21.44 20.66
N ARG A 232 -1.60 -22.15 20.74
CA ARG A 232 -0.61 -21.89 21.80
C ARG A 232 0.35 -20.84 21.27
N SER A 233 0.32 -19.71 21.96
CA SER A 233 1.25 -18.59 21.84
C SER A 233 2.69 -19.10 22.06
N GLU A 234 3.31 -19.64 21.02
CA GLU A 234 4.73 -19.97 21.05
C GLU A 234 5.54 -18.69 20.79
N VAL A 235 6.48 -18.41 21.70
CA VAL A 235 7.41 -17.29 21.58
C VAL A 235 8.65 -17.80 20.85
N PHE A 236 8.85 -17.33 19.62
CA PHE A 236 9.99 -17.72 18.78
C PHE A 236 10.99 -16.57 18.70
N SER A 237 12.17 -16.74 19.30
CA SER A 237 13.30 -15.80 19.12
C SER A 237 12.95 -14.31 19.30
N GLY A 238 12.11 -13.96 20.28
CA GLY A 238 11.69 -12.57 20.53
C GLY A 238 10.43 -12.11 19.78
N LEU A 239 9.83 -12.99 18.98
CA LEU A 239 8.53 -12.82 18.34
C LEU A 239 7.45 -13.59 19.11
N ARG A 240 6.28 -12.99 19.25
CA ARG A 240 5.08 -13.66 19.74
C ARG A 240 3.98 -13.61 18.70
N LEU A 241 3.37 -14.75 18.47
CA LEU A 241 2.13 -14.86 17.70
C LEU A 241 0.95 -14.35 18.53
N LEU A 242 0.26 -13.32 18.04
CA LEU A 242 -0.95 -12.75 18.63
C LEU A 242 -2.20 -13.43 18.08
N SER A 243 -2.30 -13.51 16.76
CA SER A 243 -3.33 -14.26 16.05
C SER A 243 -2.76 -14.91 14.79
N LEU A 244 -3.41 -16.00 14.40
CA LEU A 244 -3.10 -16.75 13.20
C LEU A 244 -4.42 -17.26 12.65
N ASP A 245 -4.81 -16.73 11.50
CA ASP A 245 -6.04 -17.10 10.82
C ASP A 245 -5.71 -17.58 9.42
N SER A 246 -6.44 -18.57 8.94
CA SER A 246 -6.31 -19.09 7.58
C SER A 246 -7.67 -19.26 6.94
N THR A 247 -7.78 -18.91 5.68
CA THR A 247 -8.98 -19.07 4.86
C THR A 247 -8.57 -19.70 3.54
N VAL A 248 -9.29 -20.72 3.09
CA VAL A 248 -9.08 -21.36 1.78
C VAL A 248 -10.22 -20.93 0.86
N GLU A 249 -9.89 -20.18 -0.19
CA GLU A 249 -10.81 -19.62 -1.18
C GLU A 249 -10.49 -20.23 -2.55
N GLY A 250 -11.12 -21.37 -2.86
CA GLY A 250 -10.88 -22.09 -4.12
C GLY A 250 -9.42 -22.49 -4.29
N PHE A 251 -8.76 -22.02 -5.35
CA PHE A 251 -7.37 -22.34 -5.66
C PHE A 251 -6.33 -21.61 -4.81
N ARG A 252 -6.74 -20.77 -3.85
CA ARG A 252 -5.85 -19.94 -3.03
C ARG A 252 -6.13 -20.14 -1.56
N SER A 253 -5.09 -20.03 -0.75
CA SER A 253 -5.17 -20.01 0.71
C SER A 253 -4.57 -18.71 1.22
N ARG A 254 -5.35 -17.93 1.96
CA ARG A 254 -4.90 -16.70 2.62
C ARG A 254 -4.65 -16.98 4.09
N VAL A 255 -3.45 -16.65 4.56
CA VAL A 255 -3.06 -16.75 5.97
C VAL A 255 -2.70 -15.38 6.48
N THR A 256 -3.31 -14.98 7.58
CA THR A 256 -3.01 -13.75 8.29
C THR A 256 -2.25 -14.09 9.57
N LEU A 257 -1.02 -13.61 9.69
CA LEU A 257 -0.19 -13.75 10.89
C LEU A 257 -0.03 -12.40 11.56
N ASP A 258 -0.51 -12.27 12.78
CA ASP A 258 -0.30 -11.10 13.61
C ASP A 258 0.80 -11.38 14.63
N LEU A 259 1.92 -10.67 14.50
CA LEU A 259 3.13 -10.89 15.27
C LEU A 259 3.48 -9.65 16.09
N ALA A 260 3.85 -9.87 17.36
CA ALA A 260 4.49 -8.88 18.20
C ALA A 260 5.99 -9.17 18.31
N ALA A 261 6.83 -8.15 18.15
CA ALA A 261 8.27 -8.23 18.29
C ALA A 261 8.78 -7.28 19.37
N ILE A 262 9.77 -7.75 20.13
CA ILE A 262 10.48 -6.90 21.10
C ILE A 262 11.36 -5.89 20.37
N HIS A 263 12.02 -6.29 19.27
CA HIS A 263 12.88 -5.41 18.48
C HIS A 263 12.50 -5.35 17.00
N ARG A 264 12.81 -4.22 16.36
CA ARG A 264 12.67 -4.05 14.90
C ARG A 264 13.53 -5.06 14.12
N GLY A 265 14.71 -5.40 14.64
CA GLY A 265 15.60 -6.40 14.03
C GLY A 265 14.98 -7.81 13.99
N ASP A 266 14.11 -8.12 14.95
CA ASP A 266 13.42 -9.43 14.99
C ASP A 266 12.37 -9.56 13.87
N LEU A 267 11.89 -8.45 13.32
CA LEU A 267 11.00 -8.44 12.15
C LEU A 267 11.76 -8.35 10.82
N GLN A 268 13.01 -7.88 10.82
CA GLN A 268 13.77 -7.69 9.58
C GLN A 268 14.06 -9.02 8.87
N TRP A 269 14.37 -10.08 9.61
CA TRP A 269 14.65 -11.37 9.00
C TRP A 269 13.38 -12.03 8.43
N LEU A 270 12.20 -11.75 9.00
CA LEU A 270 10.93 -12.23 8.44
C LEU A 270 10.65 -11.63 7.05
N GLY A 271 11.04 -10.38 6.84
CA GLY A 271 10.99 -9.75 5.51
C GLY A 271 11.94 -10.37 4.48
N GLN A 272 12.96 -11.12 4.93
CA GLN A 272 13.92 -11.84 4.09
C GLN A 272 13.60 -13.34 3.99
N ALA A 273 12.66 -13.84 4.80
CA ALA A 273 12.33 -15.25 4.86
C ALA A 273 11.29 -15.62 3.82
N VAL A 274 11.43 -16.79 3.22
CA VAL A 274 10.46 -17.37 2.30
C VAL A 274 9.39 -18.13 3.12
N PRO A 275 8.12 -17.69 3.09
CA PRO A 275 7.03 -18.41 3.75
C PRO A 275 6.60 -19.61 2.92
N VAL A 276 6.36 -20.75 3.58
CA VAL A 276 5.83 -21.98 3.01
C VAL A 276 4.67 -22.47 3.87
N LEU A 277 3.51 -22.73 3.26
CA LEU A 277 2.35 -23.28 3.94
C LEU A 277 2.32 -24.80 3.79
N ALA A 278 2.21 -25.52 4.90
CA ALA A 278 1.99 -26.95 4.93
C ALA A 278 0.50 -27.25 5.10
N TYR A 279 -0.02 -28.21 4.33
CA TYR A 279 -1.39 -28.71 4.39
C TYR A 279 -1.47 -30.07 5.09
N SER A 280 -2.66 -30.47 5.53
CA SER A 280 -2.87 -31.73 6.25
C SER A 280 -2.61 -32.99 5.43
N ASP A 281 -2.72 -32.90 4.10
CA ASP A 281 -2.48 -33.98 3.14
C ASP A 281 -0.99 -34.22 2.85
N GLY A 282 -0.09 -33.38 3.42
CA GLY A 282 1.35 -33.42 3.15
C GLY A 282 1.80 -32.49 2.03
N THR A 283 0.88 -31.73 1.41
CA THR A 283 1.23 -30.75 0.38
C THR A 283 1.84 -29.49 0.98
N TYR A 284 2.79 -28.89 0.25
CA TYR A 284 3.43 -27.64 0.64
C TYR A 284 3.35 -26.62 -0.49
N ALA A 285 3.03 -25.37 -0.16
CA ALA A 285 2.96 -24.28 -1.11
C ALA A 285 3.85 -23.11 -0.67
N ALA A 286 4.67 -22.59 -1.59
CA ALA A 286 5.37 -21.33 -1.37
C ALA A 286 4.39 -20.14 -1.47
N ALA A 287 4.71 -19.04 -0.79
CA ALA A 287 3.91 -17.82 -0.86
C ALA A 287 3.86 -17.25 -2.30
N LEU A 288 2.65 -17.00 -2.81
CA LEU A 288 2.37 -16.29 -4.06
C LEU A 288 2.51 -14.79 -3.87
N SER A 289 2.03 -14.27 -2.75
CA SER A 289 2.18 -12.88 -2.37
C SER A 289 2.26 -12.76 -0.85
N CYS A 290 2.92 -11.71 -0.38
CA CYS A 290 3.03 -11.40 1.03
C CYS A 290 2.96 -9.89 1.19
N GLN A 291 2.00 -9.42 1.97
CA GLN A 291 1.89 -8.02 2.36
C GLN A 291 2.20 -7.91 3.85
N ILE A 292 3.03 -6.92 4.19
CA ILE A 292 3.47 -6.70 5.56
C ILE A 292 3.02 -5.29 5.95
N SER A 293 2.13 -5.21 6.93
CA SER A 293 1.82 -3.96 7.62
C SER A 293 2.56 -3.95 8.94
N THR A 294 3.50 -3.02 9.13
CA THR A 294 4.17 -2.84 10.42
C THR A 294 3.62 -1.61 11.13
N GLU A 295 3.12 -1.82 12.34
CA GLU A 295 2.61 -0.77 13.20
C GLU A 295 3.39 -0.74 14.53
N GLY A 296 3.52 0.45 15.13
CA GLY A 296 3.91 0.54 16.53
C GLY A 296 2.74 0.13 17.41
N PHE A 297 2.98 -0.58 18.51
CA PHE A 297 1.96 -0.69 19.54
C PHE A 297 1.64 0.71 20.09
N GLY A 298 0.38 0.96 20.44
CA GLY A 298 0.00 2.20 21.13
C GLY A 298 0.47 2.23 22.60
N GLY A 299 0.33 3.39 23.25
CA GLY A 299 0.39 3.49 24.72
C GLY A 299 1.74 3.13 25.36
N ILE A 300 1.71 2.26 26.37
CA ILE A 300 2.91 1.86 27.16
C ILE A 300 3.81 0.89 26.40
N ALA A 301 3.24 0.23 25.38
CA ALA A 301 3.92 -0.75 24.56
C ALA A 301 4.61 -0.14 23.33
N SER A 302 4.75 1.19 23.22
CA SER A 302 5.20 1.89 22.01
C SER A 302 6.55 1.47 21.40
N GLU A 303 7.39 0.80 22.18
CA GLU A 303 8.65 0.20 21.72
C GLU A 303 8.47 -1.17 21.06
N LEU A 304 7.42 -1.89 21.42
CA LEU A 304 7.03 -3.13 20.76
C LEU A 304 6.56 -2.81 19.34
N ARG A 305 6.88 -3.71 18.42
CA ARG A 305 6.44 -3.61 17.03
C ARG A 305 5.41 -4.69 16.77
N ARG A 306 4.28 -4.30 16.21
CA ARG A 306 3.27 -5.22 15.68
C ARG A 306 3.49 -5.33 14.18
N ALA A 307 3.43 -6.53 13.65
CA ALA A 307 3.48 -6.76 12.22
C ALA A 307 2.38 -7.73 11.84
N VAL A 308 1.50 -7.28 10.95
CA VAL A 308 0.46 -8.10 10.36
C VAL A 308 0.95 -8.53 8.98
N TYR A 309 1.13 -9.82 8.81
CA TYR A 309 1.49 -10.46 7.55
C TYR A 309 0.24 -11.06 6.94
N GLU A 310 -0.13 -10.60 5.75
CA GLU A 310 -1.14 -11.24 4.92
C GLU A 310 -0.43 -11.99 3.80
N ILE A 311 -0.44 -13.32 3.88
CA ILE A 311 0.29 -14.19 2.97
C ILE A 311 -0.70 -15.02 2.17
N GLU A 312 -0.54 -15.02 0.85
CA GLU A 312 -1.34 -15.81 -0.06
C GLU A 312 -0.52 -16.99 -0.59
N PHE A 313 -1.11 -18.17 -0.60
CA PHE A 313 -0.50 -19.43 -1.04
C PHE A 313 -1.37 -20.11 -2.08
N GLY A 314 -0.77 -20.96 -2.93
CA GLY A 314 -1.53 -21.90 -3.76
C GLY A 314 -2.20 -22.98 -2.90
N SER A 315 -3.43 -23.36 -3.23
CA SER A 315 -4.16 -24.46 -2.61
C SER A 315 -3.83 -25.80 -3.30
N PRO A 316 -3.86 -26.94 -2.59
CA PRO A 316 -3.72 -28.27 -3.21
C PRO A 316 -4.75 -28.54 -4.31
N LEU A 317 -5.87 -27.81 -4.33
CA LEU A 317 -6.86 -27.82 -5.42
C LEU A 317 -6.28 -27.44 -6.79
N MET A 318 -5.12 -26.77 -6.84
CA MET A 318 -4.40 -26.47 -8.08
C MET A 318 -3.77 -27.71 -8.73
N LEU A 319 -3.67 -28.83 -7.99
CA LEU A 319 -3.15 -30.08 -8.51
C LEU A 319 -4.24 -30.82 -9.31
N PRO A 320 -3.92 -31.40 -10.47
CA PRO A 320 -4.91 -32.09 -11.31
C PRO A 320 -5.70 -33.18 -10.57
N GLU A 321 -5.03 -33.93 -9.70
CA GLU A 321 -5.63 -34.99 -8.87
C GLU A 321 -6.70 -34.48 -7.88
N ASN A 322 -6.64 -33.20 -7.51
CA ASN A 322 -7.51 -32.60 -6.48
C ASN A 322 -8.61 -31.69 -7.06
N ARG A 323 -8.76 -31.62 -8.39
CA ARG A 323 -9.69 -30.68 -9.07
C ARG A 323 -11.16 -30.82 -8.64
N HIS A 324 -11.56 -31.99 -8.14
CA HIS A 324 -12.93 -32.28 -7.70
C HIS A 324 -13.09 -32.32 -6.17
N ALA A 325 -12.01 -32.12 -5.41
CA ALA A 325 -12.05 -32.12 -3.96
C ALA A 325 -12.56 -30.77 -3.41
N SER A 326 -13.01 -30.76 -2.16
CA SER A 326 -13.49 -29.55 -1.48
C SER A 326 -12.32 -28.81 -0.83
N PRO A 327 -12.35 -27.46 -0.75
CA PRO A 327 -11.38 -26.71 0.05
C PRO A 327 -11.26 -27.19 1.51
N ALA A 328 -12.34 -27.73 2.06
CA ALA A 328 -12.37 -28.27 3.42
C ALA A 328 -11.54 -29.55 3.62
N ASP A 329 -11.18 -30.24 2.53
CA ASP A 329 -10.39 -31.47 2.56
C ASP A 329 -8.89 -31.19 2.76
N PHE A 330 -8.47 -29.92 2.60
CA PHE A 330 -7.09 -29.48 2.70
C PHE A 330 -6.91 -28.35 3.72
N PRO A 331 -7.24 -28.56 5.01
CA PRO A 331 -6.98 -27.55 6.02
C PRO A 331 -5.47 -27.25 6.11
N ALA A 332 -5.16 -25.97 6.19
CA ALA A 332 -3.82 -25.50 6.42
C ALA A 332 -3.35 -25.93 7.83
N LYS A 333 -2.12 -26.47 7.92
CA LYS A 333 -1.57 -27.10 9.12
C LYS A 333 -0.58 -26.20 9.84
N GLU A 334 0.41 -25.67 9.13
CA GLU A 334 1.42 -24.78 9.71
C GLU A 334 2.08 -23.89 8.64
N VAL A 335 2.56 -22.71 9.06
CA VAL A 335 3.39 -21.83 8.23
C VAL A 335 4.85 -21.97 8.63
N LEU A 336 5.71 -22.23 7.66
CA LEU A 336 7.15 -22.39 7.82
C LEU A 336 7.87 -21.20 7.21
N PHE A 337 8.91 -20.68 7.88
CA PHE A 337 9.73 -19.59 7.37
C PHE A 337 11.17 -20.04 7.17
N PHE A 338 11.66 -19.99 5.94
CA PHE A 338 13.01 -20.37 5.56
C PHE A 338 13.87 -19.15 5.24
N VAL A 339 15.14 -19.17 5.64
CA VAL A 339 16.14 -18.17 5.27
C VAL A 339 17.33 -18.83 4.59
N GLU A 340 18.13 -18.05 3.88
CA GLU A 340 19.44 -18.51 3.39
C GLU A 340 20.38 -18.82 4.56
N ASP A 341 21.04 -19.98 4.49
CA ASP A 341 22.06 -20.40 5.45
C ASP A 341 23.44 -19.94 4.97
N GLY A 342 23.80 -18.69 5.29
CA GLY A 342 25.06 -18.08 4.85
C GLY A 342 26.33 -18.75 5.40
N ASP A 343 26.20 -19.62 6.41
CA ASP A 343 27.31 -20.39 6.98
C ASP A 343 27.53 -21.74 6.26
N ALA A 344 26.59 -22.14 5.41
CA ALA A 344 26.64 -23.41 4.71
C ALA A 344 27.25 -23.23 3.30
N PRO A 345 28.05 -24.18 2.82
CA PRO A 345 28.57 -24.13 1.45
C PRO A 345 27.42 -24.18 0.45
N LEU A 346 27.57 -23.44 -0.65
CA LEU A 346 26.64 -23.50 -1.78
C LEU A 346 26.55 -24.94 -2.28
N MET A 347 25.34 -25.37 -2.65
CA MET A 347 25.11 -26.72 -3.10
C MET A 347 25.28 -26.82 -4.63
N PRO A 348 25.86 -27.92 -5.14
CA PRO A 348 25.91 -28.16 -6.58
C PRO A 348 24.51 -28.44 -7.13
N ALA A 349 24.23 -27.91 -8.34
CA ALA A 349 23.05 -28.20 -9.15
C ALA A 349 22.66 -29.68 -9.05
N ALA A 350 21.45 -29.97 -8.57
CA ALA A 350 20.93 -31.33 -8.68
C ALA A 350 20.79 -31.68 -10.17
N PRO A 351 21.04 -32.94 -10.59
CA PRO A 351 20.69 -33.35 -11.95
C PRO A 351 19.19 -33.05 -12.16
N GLU A 352 18.89 -32.41 -13.30
CA GLU A 352 17.58 -31.95 -13.74
C GLU A 352 16.43 -32.71 -13.06
N PHE A 353 15.72 -32.02 -12.17
CA PHE A 353 14.50 -32.55 -11.58
C PHE A 353 13.46 -32.63 -12.70
N VAL A 354 13.40 -33.77 -13.39
CA VAL A 354 12.33 -34.09 -14.33
C VAL A 354 11.07 -34.25 -13.47
N PRO A 355 10.04 -33.40 -13.63
CA PRO A 355 8.80 -33.55 -12.88
C PRO A 355 8.25 -34.96 -13.11
N ARG A 356 8.06 -35.71 -12.03
CA ARG A 356 7.39 -37.01 -12.08
C ARG A 356 5.92 -36.73 -12.39
N ASP A 357 5.53 -37.02 -13.62
CA ASP A 357 4.18 -37.01 -14.19
C ASP A 357 3.50 -35.63 -14.37
N GLY A 358 3.53 -35.12 -15.60
CA GLY A 358 2.38 -34.45 -16.26
C GLY A 358 1.82 -33.12 -15.73
N GLY A 359 2.38 -32.51 -14.70
CA GLY A 359 1.97 -31.19 -14.21
C GLY A 359 2.46 -30.03 -15.12
N PRO A 360 1.78 -28.87 -15.13
CA PRO A 360 2.14 -27.74 -15.98
C PRO A 360 3.42 -27.08 -15.43
N GLY A 361 4.57 -27.64 -15.79
CA GLY A 361 5.84 -26.92 -15.75
C GLY A 361 5.77 -25.77 -16.75
N ARG A 362 6.31 -24.61 -16.39
CA ARG A 362 6.59 -23.54 -17.35
C ARG A 362 7.51 -24.12 -18.43
N LEU A 363 6.87 -24.43 -19.54
CA LEU A 363 7.49 -24.96 -20.72
C LEU A 363 8.27 -23.78 -21.32
N HIS A 364 9.59 -23.72 -21.09
CA HIS A 364 10.49 -22.92 -21.92
C HIS A 364 10.46 -23.51 -23.33
N LEU A 365 9.40 -23.15 -24.07
CA LEU A 365 9.11 -23.58 -25.42
C LEU A 365 10.02 -22.83 -26.39
N ARG A 366 11.31 -23.14 -26.37
CA ARG A 366 12.14 -22.86 -27.55
C ARG A 366 11.65 -23.66 -28.77
N THR A 367 10.88 -24.73 -28.53
CA THR A 367 10.13 -25.54 -29.50
C THR A 367 9.04 -26.31 -28.75
N LEU A 368 7.80 -26.36 -29.27
CA LEU A 368 6.76 -27.30 -28.81
C LEU A 368 7.35 -28.70 -28.71
N PRO A 369 7.37 -29.36 -27.53
CA PRO A 369 7.69 -30.77 -27.49
C PRO A 369 6.58 -31.48 -28.27
N ASP A 370 6.98 -32.39 -29.16
CA ASP A 370 6.09 -33.11 -30.11
C ASP A 370 5.00 -33.96 -29.43
N THR A 371 4.91 -33.96 -28.10
CA THR A 371 4.07 -34.83 -27.27
C THR A 371 2.84 -34.15 -26.66
N VAL A 372 2.73 -32.82 -26.68
CA VAL A 372 1.56 -32.11 -26.13
C VAL A 372 0.55 -31.80 -27.26
N PRO A 373 -0.72 -32.21 -27.12
CA PRO A 373 -1.76 -31.82 -28.07
C PRO A 373 -1.81 -30.30 -28.26
N LEU A 374 -1.81 -29.85 -29.52
CA LEU A 374 -1.70 -28.43 -29.87
C LEU A 374 -2.80 -27.58 -29.21
N ASP A 375 -4.01 -28.14 -29.07
CA ASP A 375 -5.12 -27.48 -28.42
C ASP A 375 -4.87 -27.22 -26.93
N LEU A 376 -4.29 -28.19 -26.23
CA LEU A 376 -3.91 -28.06 -24.82
C LEU A 376 -2.78 -27.04 -24.64
N ALA A 377 -1.78 -27.07 -25.53
CA ALA A 377 -0.68 -26.10 -25.51
C ALA A 377 -1.18 -24.66 -25.71
N VAL A 378 -2.08 -24.44 -26.68
CA VAL A 378 -2.68 -23.11 -26.92
C VAL A 378 -3.47 -22.63 -25.72
N ARG A 379 -4.25 -23.50 -25.06
CA ARG A 379 -5.02 -23.15 -23.86
C ARG A 379 -4.11 -22.74 -22.71
N GLN A 380 -3.08 -23.54 -22.42
CA GLN A 380 -2.13 -23.26 -21.35
C GLN A 380 -1.42 -21.92 -21.55
N VAL A 381 -1.06 -21.60 -22.80
CA VAL A 381 -0.47 -20.30 -23.14
C VAL A 381 -1.44 -19.18 -22.82
N ILE A 382 -2.70 -19.26 -23.26
CA ILE A 382 -3.67 -18.19 -23.00
C ILE A 382 -4.00 -18.10 -21.49
N ASP A 383 -4.23 -19.23 -20.81
CA ASP A 383 -4.51 -19.33 -19.37
C ASP A 383 -3.38 -18.67 -18.53
N SER A 384 -2.12 -18.77 -18.99
CA SER A 384 -0.98 -18.15 -18.30
C SER A 384 -1.07 -16.62 -18.22
N PHE A 385 -1.70 -15.98 -19.21
CA PHE A 385 -1.92 -14.53 -19.22
C PHE A 385 -3.13 -14.14 -18.37
N ASP A 386 -4.13 -15.01 -18.25
CA ASP A 386 -5.35 -14.74 -17.47
C ASP A 386 -5.12 -14.88 -15.95
N THR A 387 -4.06 -15.59 -15.55
CA THR A 387 -3.77 -15.90 -14.14
C THR A 387 -2.73 -14.99 -13.47
N HIS A 388 -2.02 -14.16 -14.24
CA HIS A 388 -0.87 -13.38 -13.75
C HIS A 388 -0.97 -11.89 -14.12
N ASP A 389 -1.70 -11.10 -13.33
CA ASP A 389 -1.88 -9.65 -13.53
C ASP A 389 -0.57 -8.80 -13.43
N ASN A 390 0.58 -9.38 -13.07
CA ASN A 390 1.80 -8.65 -12.73
C ASN A 390 3.11 -9.22 -13.33
N VAL A 391 3.07 -9.94 -14.46
CA VAL A 391 4.34 -10.34 -15.10
C VAL A 391 5.01 -9.09 -15.69
N PRO A 392 6.27 -8.77 -15.32
CA PRO A 392 6.99 -7.65 -15.92
C PRO A 392 7.06 -7.83 -17.44
N ASP A 393 6.90 -6.74 -18.20
CA ASP A 393 6.98 -6.69 -19.67
C ASP A 393 8.24 -7.35 -20.27
N SER A 394 9.25 -7.64 -19.45
CA SER A 394 10.53 -8.24 -19.84
C SER A 394 10.61 -9.78 -19.77
N GLU A 395 9.67 -10.48 -19.13
CA GLU A 395 9.78 -11.94 -18.91
C GLU A 395 8.91 -12.80 -19.86
N VAL A 396 8.05 -12.19 -20.69
CA VAL A 396 7.20 -12.95 -21.63
C VAL A 396 7.82 -13.01 -23.03
N TYR A 397 8.89 -13.79 -23.18
CA TYR A 397 9.43 -14.15 -24.49
C TYR A 397 8.66 -15.34 -25.07
N PHE A 398 7.53 -15.07 -25.73
CA PHE A 398 7.00 -16.00 -26.71
C PHE A 398 7.72 -15.77 -28.05
N SER A 399 8.86 -16.43 -28.25
CA SER A 399 9.58 -16.40 -29.53
C SER A 399 9.06 -17.42 -30.55
N GLY A 400 8.16 -18.31 -30.15
CA GLY A 400 7.54 -19.31 -31.02
C GLY A 400 6.23 -18.80 -31.62
N LYS A 401 6.17 -18.56 -32.92
CA LYS A 401 4.91 -18.27 -33.62
C LYS A 401 3.99 -19.48 -33.48
N LEU A 402 2.81 -19.33 -32.86
CA LEU A 402 1.78 -20.37 -32.87
C LEU A 402 1.53 -20.81 -34.32
N PRO A 403 1.44 -22.12 -34.59
CA PRO A 403 1.23 -22.64 -35.93
C PRO A 403 -0.23 -22.37 -36.38
N ARG A 404 -0.49 -22.31 -37.69
CA ARG A 404 -1.82 -21.91 -38.22
C ARG A 404 -2.93 -22.86 -37.77
N GLU A 405 -2.60 -24.13 -37.57
CA GLU A 405 -3.46 -25.19 -37.06
C GLU A 405 -4.09 -24.83 -35.70
N ALA A 406 -3.48 -23.92 -34.95
CA ALA A 406 -4.03 -23.40 -33.69
C ALA A 406 -5.26 -22.49 -33.87
N MET A 407 -5.58 -22.04 -35.10
CA MET A 407 -6.64 -21.04 -35.36
C MET A 407 -7.99 -21.44 -34.76
N ALA A 408 -8.42 -22.68 -34.98
CA ALA A 408 -9.71 -23.16 -34.46
C ALA A 408 -9.75 -23.10 -32.92
N THR A 409 -8.66 -23.49 -32.25
CA THR A 409 -8.55 -23.45 -30.79
C THR A 409 -8.52 -22.02 -30.27
N VAL A 410 -7.74 -21.13 -30.90
CA VAL A 410 -7.66 -19.71 -30.54
C VAL A 410 -9.03 -19.04 -30.63
N LEU A 411 -9.77 -19.29 -31.72
CA LEU A 411 -11.11 -18.75 -31.91
C LEU A 411 -12.15 -19.39 -30.98
N ALA A 412 -11.96 -20.64 -30.55
CA ALA A 412 -12.83 -21.30 -29.59
C ALA A 412 -12.67 -20.76 -28.16
N TYR A 413 -11.48 -20.26 -27.81
CA TYR A 413 -11.12 -19.84 -26.44
C TYR A 413 -11.72 -18.48 -26.00
N HIS A 414 -12.52 -17.82 -26.83
CA HIS A 414 -13.15 -16.54 -26.46
C HIS A 414 -14.15 -16.70 -25.28
N PRO A 415 -14.23 -15.74 -24.33
CA PRO A 415 -13.63 -14.40 -24.37
C PRO A 415 -12.15 -14.36 -23.96
N TRP A 416 -11.38 -13.47 -24.60
CA TRP A 416 -9.96 -13.27 -24.29
C TRP A 416 -9.76 -12.13 -23.28
N SER A 417 -8.84 -12.27 -22.32
CA SER A 417 -8.38 -11.15 -21.51
C SER A 417 -7.66 -10.09 -22.35
N ASP A 418 -7.55 -8.86 -21.83
CA ASP A 418 -6.83 -7.77 -22.51
C ASP A 418 -5.35 -8.10 -22.70
N LEU A 419 -4.73 -8.76 -21.71
CA LEU A 419 -3.33 -9.16 -21.77
C LEU A 419 -3.09 -10.25 -22.83
N ALA A 420 -3.94 -11.28 -22.86
CA ALA A 420 -3.88 -12.32 -23.89
C ALA A 420 -4.13 -11.73 -25.28
N TRP A 421 -5.09 -10.82 -25.40
CA TRP A 421 -5.41 -10.13 -26.65
C TRP A 421 -4.19 -9.41 -27.22
N ASP A 422 -3.55 -8.55 -26.43
CA ASP A 422 -2.44 -7.71 -26.88
C ASP A 422 -1.16 -8.51 -27.17
N LYS A 423 -0.85 -9.50 -26.33
CA LYS A 423 0.44 -10.22 -26.39
C LYS A 423 0.43 -11.46 -27.29
N VAL A 424 -0.72 -12.13 -27.46
CA VAL A 424 -0.80 -13.42 -28.18
C VAL A 424 -1.82 -13.38 -29.31
N ILE A 425 -3.09 -13.08 -29.00
CA ILE A 425 -4.18 -13.29 -29.95
C ILE A 425 -4.07 -12.34 -31.15
N ARG A 426 -3.93 -11.02 -30.92
CA ARG A 426 -3.84 -10.05 -32.01
C ARG A 426 -2.60 -10.29 -32.90
N PRO A 427 -1.37 -10.47 -32.37
CA PRO A 427 -0.22 -10.83 -33.19
C PRO A 427 -0.43 -12.11 -34.01
N PHE A 428 -0.99 -13.16 -33.39
CA PHE A 428 -1.26 -14.43 -34.06
C PHE A 428 -2.27 -14.27 -35.21
N LEU A 429 -3.42 -13.64 -34.95
CA LEU A 429 -4.44 -13.41 -35.97
C LEU A 429 -3.92 -12.52 -37.10
N ARG A 430 -3.15 -11.48 -36.78
CA ARG A 430 -2.52 -10.62 -37.79
C ARG A 430 -1.60 -11.42 -38.71
N GLN A 431 -0.85 -12.37 -38.17
CA GLN A 431 0.09 -13.18 -38.95
C GLN A 431 -0.59 -14.31 -39.72
N GLN A 432 -1.49 -15.05 -39.09
CA GLN A 432 -1.97 -16.35 -39.58
C GLN A 432 -3.39 -16.33 -40.16
N ALA A 433 -4.22 -15.32 -39.83
CA ALA A 433 -5.59 -15.27 -40.34
C ALA A 433 -5.63 -15.02 -41.84
N THR A 434 -6.49 -15.79 -42.52
CA THR A 434 -6.71 -15.78 -43.97
C THR A 434 -8.18 -15.51 -44.30
N GLU A 435 -8.47 -15.32 -45.59
CA GLU A 435 -9.84 -15.16 -46.11
C GLU A 435 -10.80 -16.30 -45.66
N ALA A 436 -10.29 -17.53 -45.52
CA ALA A 436 -11.09 -18.67 -45.07
C ALA A 436 -11.59 -18.53 -43.61
N ASP A 437 -10.87 -17.77 -42.78
CA ASP A 437 -11.19 -17.57 -41.37
C ASP A 437 -12.17 -16.39 -41.16
N LYS A 438 -12.37 -15.58 -42.21
CA LYS A 438 -13.17 -14.36 -42.18
C LYS A 438 -14.61 -14.58 -41.67
N PRO A 439 -15.37 -15.61 -42.07
CA PRO A 439 -16.73 -15.80 -41.57
C PRO A 439 -16.79 -16.00 -40.06
N ALA A 440 -15.85 -16.78 -39.50
CA ALA A 440 -15.77 -17.01 -38.06
C ALA A 440 -15.34 -15.74 -37.30
N LEU A 441 -14.40 -14.98 -37.86
CA LEU A 441 -13.95 -13.71 -37.30
C LEU A 441 -15.06 -12.64 -37.33
N LEU A 442 -15.88 -12.59 -38.38
CA LEU A 442 -17.03 -11.68 -38.48
C LEU A 442 -18.09 -12.00 -37.42
N GLN A 443 -18.42 -13.29 -37.24
CA GLN A 443 -19.33 -13.73 -36.17
C GLN A 443 -18.80 -13.35 -34.78
N ARG A 444 -17.49 -13.46 -34.56
CA ARG A 444 -16.85 -13.07 -33.30
C ARG A 444 -16.80 -11.56 -33.12
N MET A 445 -16.57 -10.79 -34.17
CA MET A 445 -16.55 -9.33 -34.12
C MET A 445 -17.93 -8.75 -33.75
N ALA A 446 -19.01 -9.45 -34.09
CA ALA A 446 -20.35 -9.11 -33.63
C ALA A 446 -20.50 -9.18 -32.10
N ILE A 447 -19.57 -9.83 -31.39
CA ILE A 447 -19.53 -9.93 -29.92
C ILE A 447 -18.41 -9.04 -29.36
N ASP A 448 -17.19 -9.16 -29.90
CA ASP A 448 -15.98 -8.50 -29.43
C ASP A 448 -15.43 -7.47 -30.47
N PRO A 449 -15.61 -6.15 -30.23
CA PRO A 449 -15.20 -5.12 -31.18
C PRO A 449 -13.68 -4.96 -31.29
N ARG A 450 -12.88 -5.57 -30.39
CA ARG A 450 -11.41 -5.51 -30.47
C ARG A 450 -10.86 -6.11 -31.76
N LEU A 451 -11.65 -6.91 -32.48
CA LEU A 451 -11.29 -7.47 -33.79
C LEU A 451 -11.25 -6.44 -34.92
N VAL A 452 -11.84 -5.25 -34.78
CA VAL A 452 -11.93 -4.27 -35.87
C VAL A 452 -10.58 -3.83 -36.43
N PRO A 453 -9.57 -3.47 -35.60
CA PRO A 453 -8.21 -3.21 -36.09
C PRO A 453 -7.63 -4.32 -36.98
N LEU A 454 -7.92 -5.59 -36.68
CA LEU A 454 -7.48 -6.71 -37.52
C LEU A 454 -8.12 -6.65 -38.91
N PHE A 455 -9.42 -6.36 -38.99
CA PHE A 455 -10.12 -6.21 -40.28
C PHE A 455 -9.59 -5.04 -41.09
N ILE A 456 -9.22 -3.93 -40.44
CA ILE A 456 -8.55 -2.79 -41.11
C ILE A 456 -7.19 -3.24 -41.65
N GLU A 457 -6.35 -3.84 -40.81
CA GLU A 457 -5.00 -4.29 -41.17
C GLU A 457 -4.98 -5.34 -42.30
N LYS A 458 -6.03 -6.17 -42.38
CA LYS A 458 -6.20 -7.19 -43.42
C LYS A 458 -6.91 -6.70 -44.68
N GLY A 459 -7.38 -5.44 -44.71
CA GLY A 459 -8.14 -4.90 -45.85
C GLY A 459 -9.56 -5.47 -45.98
N TRP A 460 -10.12 -6.02 -44.90
CA TRP A 460 -11.46 -6.64 -44.85
C TRP A 460 -12.54 -5.69 -44.32
N LEU A 461 -12.26 -4.38 -44.31
CA LEU A 461 -13.14 -3.38 -43.71
C LEU A 461 -14.56 -3.40 -44.31
N ALA A 462 -14.69 -3.61 -45.62
CA ALA A 462 -15.98 -3.64 -46.30
C ALA A 462 -16.95 -4.68 -45.69
N ASP A 463 -16.42 -5.82 -45.27
CA ASP A 463 -17.19 -6.91 -44.64
C ASP A 463 -17.54 -6.60 -43.17
N ALA A 464 -16.70 -5.82 -42.49
CA ALA A 464 -16.87 -5.46 -41.09
C ALA A 464 -17.89 -4.31 -40.87
N LEU A 465 -17.96 -3.36 -41.80
CA LEU A 465 -18.78 -2.16 -41.67
C LEU A 465 -20.27 -2.43 -41.37
N PRO A 466 -20.96 -3.39 -42.03
CA PRO A 466 -22.37 -3.68 -41.72
C PRO A 466 -22.60 -4.08 -40.26
N ILE A 467 -21.68 -4.88 -39.69
CA ILE A 467 -21.75 -5.33 -38.29
C ILE A 467 -21.52 -4.15 -37.34
N LEU A 468 -20.56 -3.28 -37.66
CA LEU A 468 -20.27 -2.09 -36.85
C LEU A 468 -21.43 -1.09 -36.86
N ARG A 469 -22.05 -0.86 -38.02
CA ARG A 469 -23.27 -0.04 -38.13
C ARG A 469 -24.40 -0.61 -37.29
N GLN A 470 -24.62 -1.93 -37.34
CA GLN A 470 -25.67 -2.57 -36.55
C GLN A 470 -25.41 -2.40 -35.04
N ARG A 471 -24.18 -2.68 -34.57
CA ARG A 471 -23.80 -2.47 -33.17
C ARG A 471 -23.94 -1.02 -32.72
N ALA A 472 -23.57 -0.08 -33.58
CA ALA A 472 -23.72 1.35 -33.31
C ALA A 472 -25.20 1.73 -33.14
N LYS A 473 -26.08 1.29 -34.05
CA LYS A 473 -27.54 1.50 -33.94
C LYS A 473 -28.12 0.90 -32.66
N GLU A 474 -27.62 -0.27 -32.25
CA GLU A 474 -28.03 -0.91 -30.99
C GLU A 474 -27.38 -0.30 -29.75
N ARG A 475 -26.51 0.72 -29.92
CA ARG A 475 -25.73 1.39 -28.85
C ARG A 475 -24.93 0.42 -27.99
N LEU A 476 -24.46 -0.67 -28.60
CA LEU A 476 -23.54 -1.61 -27.98
C LEU A 476 -22.13 -1.00 -27.87
N PRO A 477 -21.32 -1.35 -26.86
CA PRO A 477 -19.97 -0.84 -26.72
C PRO A 477 -19.13 -1.08 -27.98
N VAL A 478 -18.43 -0.03 -28.41
CA VAL A 478 -17.50 -0.03 -29.55
C VAL A 478 -16.29 0.80 -29.16
N ASP A 479 -15.11 0.42 -29.63
CA ASP A 479 -13.86 1.13 -29.36
C ASP A 479 -13.73 2.41 -30.20
N ALA A 480 -12.77 3.26 -29.82
CA ALA A 480 -12.56 4.55 -30.47
C ALA A 480 -12.20 4.44 -31.96
N ALA A 481 -11.43 3.41 -32.38
CA ALA A 481 -11.05 3.26 -33.78
C ALA A 481 -12.27 2.88 -34.65
N SER A 482 -13.15 2.02 -34.15
CA SER A 482 -14.42 1.71 -34.81
C SER A 482 -15.33 2.94 -34.93
N LEU A 483 -15.43 3.75 -33.88
CA LEU A 483 -16.23 4.98 -33.92
C LEU A 483 -15.62 6.02 -34.87
N MET A 484 -14.30 6.13 -34.95
CA MET A 484 -13.62 6.97 -35.95
C MET A 484 -13.99 6.56 -37.37
N LEU A 485 -13.93 5.25 -37.67
CA LEU A 485 -14.31 4.72 -38.98
C LEU A 485 -15.76 5.05 -39.35
N LEU A 486 -16.70 4.76 -38.44
CA LEU A 486 -18.12 5.02 -38.67
C LEU A 486 -18.43 6.51 -38.78
N SER A 487 -17.74 7.35 -38.01
CA SER A 487 -17.92 8.82 -38.06
C SER A 487 -17.46 9.38 -39.41
N GLY A 488 -16.39 8.81 -39.99
CA GLY A 488 -15.87 9.19 -41.31
C GLY A 488 -16.83 8.92 -42.47
N GLU A 489 -17.80 8.02 -42.33
CA GLU A 489 -18.81 7.74 -43.36
C GLU A 489 -19.83 8.88 -43.53
N ASN A 490 -19.90 9.81 -42.55
CA ASN A 490 -20.85 10.91 -42.52
C ASN A 490 -22.33 10.50 -42.62
N ASP A 491 -22.69 9.31 -42.15
CA ASP A 491 -24.09 8.84 -42.15
C ASP A 491 -24.94 9.59 -41.11
N SER A 492 -25.74 10.55 -41.57
CA SER A 492 -26.65 11.35 -40.74
C SER A 492 -27.61 10.52 -39.86
N ALA A 493 -27.99 9.32 -40.28
CA ALA A 493 -28.88 8.45 -39.51
C ALA A 493 -28.19 7.82 -38.29
N LEU A 494 -26.85 7.75 -38.29
CA LEU A 494 -26.06 7.10 -37.24
C LEU A 494 -25.43 8.10 -36.27
N VAL A 495 -25.33 9.39 -36.64
CA VAL A 495 -24.63 10.44 -35.87
C VAL A 495 -25.05 10.49 -34.41
N ALA A 496 -26.35 10.44 -34.12
CA ALA A 496 -26.86 10.50 -32.75
C ALA A 496 -26.41 9.31 -31.90
N ASP A 497 -26.35 8.12 -32.50
CA ASP A 497 -25.91 6.90 -31.81
C ASP A 497 -24.39 6.88 -31.63
N LEU A 498 -23.63 7.32 -32.64
CA LEU A 498 -22.17 7.50 -32.52
C LEU A 498 -21.81 8.52 -31.43
N ALA A 499 -22.54 9.63 -31.35
CA ALA A 499 -22.38 10.62 -30.29
C ALA A 499 -22.63 10.03 -28.89
N ALA A 500 -23.69 9.23 -28.74
CA ALA A 500 -24.01 8.57 -27.48
C ALA A 500 -22.93 7.55 -27.06
N LEU A 501 -22.35 6.83 -28.02
CA LEU A 501 -21.26 5.89 -27.79
C LEU A 501 -19.94 6.60 -27.46
N ALA A 502 -19.62 7.67 -28.17
CA ALA A 502 -18.43 8.48 -27.92
C ALA A 502 -18.40 9.07 -26.51
N ILE A 503 -19.57 9.44 -25.95
CA ILE A 503 -19.68 9.89 -24.55
C ILE A 503 -19.18 8.84 -23.54
N ARG A 504 -19.33 7.55 -23.86
CA ARG A 504 -18.98 6.42 -22.99
C ARG A 504 -17.53 5.97 -23.10
N LEU A 505 -16.77 6.48 -24.07
CA LEU A 505 -15.36 6.12 -24.25
C LEU A 505 -14.52 6.55 -23.05
N ASP A 506 -13.61 5.68 -22.59
CA ASP A 506 -12.64 6.07 -21.55
C ASP A 506 -11.42 6.80 -22.12
N ARG A 507 -11.12 6.60 -23.40
CA ARG A 507 -10.01 7.20 -24.13
C ARG A 507 -10.36 7.48 -25.60
N GLY A 508 -9.68 8.44 -26.21
CA GLY A 508 -9.76 8.74 -27.65
C GLY A 508 -10.96 9.58 -28.05
N VAL A 509 -11.69 10.16 -27.08
CA VAL A 509 -12.92 10.91 -27.39
C VAL A 509 -12.66 12.19 -28.19
N GLY A 510 -11.46 12.78 -28.04
CA GLY A 510 -11.06 13.98 -28.77
C GLY A 510 -10.99 13.75 -30.28
N GLU A 511 -10.44 12.62 -30.71
CA GLU A 511 -10.32 12.25 -32.12
C GLU A 511 -11.70 11.98 -32.72
N VAL A 512 -12.52 11.17 -32.04
CA VAL A 512 -13.89 10.85 -32.47
C VAL A 512 -14.75 12.11 -32.56
N ALA A 513 -14.66 13.00 -31.57
CA ALA A 513 -15.38 14.26 -31.57
C ALA A 513 -14.96 15.18 -32.74
N ALA A 514 -13.68 15.18 -33.11
CA ALA A 514 -13.19 15.96 -34.25
C ALA A 514 -13.79 15.48 -35.57
N GLU A 515 -13.97 14.17 -35.75
CA GLU A 515 -14.65 13.64 -36.93
C GLU A 515 -16.16 13.85 -36.90
N LEU A 516 -16.83 13.62 -35.77
CA LEU A 516 -18.26 13.88 -35.65
C LEU A 516 -18.62 15.33 -35.99
N ARG A 517 -17.76 16.29 -35.63
CA ARG A 517 -17.92 17.72 -35.99
C ARG A 517 -17.91 18.00 -37.48
N ARG A 518 -17.39 17.12 -38.32
CA ARG A 518 -17.45 17.28 -39.78
C ARG A 518 -18.83 16.94 -40.34
N ASN A 519 -19.65 16.20 -39.59
CA ASN A 519 -20.99 15.87 -40.00
C ASN A 519 -21.96 17.04 -39.74
N PRO A 520 -22.67 17.55 -40.77
CA PRO A 520 -23.61 18.67 -40.61
C PRO A 520 -24.78 18.37 -39.65
N ALA A 521 -25.14 17.10 -39.48
CA ALA A 521 -26.23 16.69 -38.59
C ALA A 521 -25.80 16.57 -37.12
N PHE A 522 -24.53 16.80 -36.80
CA PHE A 522 -24.02 16.64 -35.44
C PHE A 522 -24.27 17.88 -34.56
N ASP A 523 -25.08 17.69 -33.52
CA ASP A 523 -25.35 18.71 -32.50
C ASP A 523 -24.19 18.76 -31.49
N TRP A 524 -23.22 19.63 -31.77
CA TRP A 524 -22.06 19.83 -30.91
C TRP A 524 -22.44 20.30 -29.49
N PRO A 525 -23.29 21.33 -29.30
CA PRO A 525 -23.73 21.72 -27.96
C PRO A 525 -24.38 20.61 -27.15
N ALA A 526 -25.29 19.83 -27.75
CA ALA A 526 -25.97 18.74 -27.04
C ALA A 526 -24.99 17.62 -26.64
N PHE A 527 -24.07 17.25 -27.54
CA PHE A 527 -23.03 16.25 -27.27
C PHE A 527 -22.14 16.66 -26.08
N VAL A 528 -21.66 17.90 -26.08
CA VAL A 528 -20.80 18.42 -25.02
C VAL A 528 -21.51 18.45 -23.68
N SER A 529 -22.74 18.97 -23.65
CA SER A 529 -23.54 19.04 -22.42
C SER A 529 -23.82 17.65 -21.84
N ALA A 530 -24.22 16.69 -22.69
CA ALA A 530 -24.47 15.31 -22.27
C ALA A 530 -23.20 14.62 -21.76
N GLY A 531 -22.08 14.83 -22.46
CA GLY A 531 -20.77 14.32 -22.05
C GLY A 531 -20.30 14.87 -20.71
N TRP A 532 -20.41 16.18 -20.50
CA TRP A 532 -20.06 16.80 -19.21
C TRP A 532 -20.95 16.31 -18.07
N LYS A 533 -22.27 16.23 -18.28
CA LYS A 533 -23.18 15.64 -17.29
C LYS A 533 -22.78 14.21 -16.93
N SER A 534 -22.42 13.39 -17.93
CA SER A 534 -21.94 12.02 -17.70
C SER A 534 -20.66 11.98 -16.86
N ARG A 535 -19.68 12.86 -17.12
CA ARG A 535 -18.41 12.90 -16.36
C ARG A 535 -18.54 13.51 -14.97
N LYS A 536 -19.43 14.49 -14.81
CA LYS A 536 -19.66 15.18 -13.52
C LYS A 536 -20.34 14.26 -12.50
N TYR A 537 -21.25 13.39 -12.93
CA TYR A 537 -22.05 12.53 -12.05
C TYR A 537 -21.74 11.03 -12.18
N GLY A 538 -20.96 10.62 -13.17
CA GLY A 538 -20.58 9.22 -13.41
C GLY A 538 -19.25 8.82 -12.75
N ARG A 539 -18.90 7.53 -12.87
CA ARG A 539 -17.63 6.94 -12.37
C ARG A 539 -16.50 6.99 -13.40
N TYR A 540 -16.42 8.07 -14.17
CA TYR A 540 -15.49 8.17 -15.28
C TYR A 540 -14.35 9.14 -14.97
N ASP A 541 -13.17 8.60 -14.65
CA ASP A 541 -12.03 9.42 -14.21
C ASP A 541 -11.10 9.87 -15.34
N ARG A 542 -11.17 9.23 -16.52
CA ARG A 542 -10.30 9.49 -17.67
C ARG A 542 -10.96 10.44 -18.67
N GLU A 543 -10.18 11.35 -19.26
CA GLU A 543 -10.61 12.35 -20.26
C GLU A 543 -11.76 13.31 -19.86
N GLY A 544 -12.24 13.28 -18.61
CA GLY A 544 -13.30 14.19 -18.14
C GLY A 544 -12.94 15.69 -18.24
N TRP A 545 -11.65 16.00 -18.35
CA TRP A 545 -11.18 17.37 -18.60
C TRP A 545 -11.56 17.90 -19.98
N LEU A 546 -11.65 17.04 -21.02
CA LEU A 546 -12.03 17.45 -22.38
C LEU A 546 -13.47 17.98 -22.39
N TYR A 547 -14.38 17.23 -21.78
CA TYR A 547 -15.77 17.64 -21.63
C TYR A 547 -15.95 18.87 -20.75
N ALA A 548 -15.14 19.01 -19.69
CA ALA A 548 -15.14 20.22 -18.88
C ALA A 548 -14.70 21.45 -19.70
N ARG A 549 -13.64 21.32 -20.51
CA ARG A 549 -13.17 22.36 -21.43
C ARG A 549 -14.23 22.74 -22.45
N TRP A 550 -14.74 21.78 -23.20
CA TRP A 550 -15.74 22.06 -24.22
C TRP A 550 -17.01 22.67 -23.63
N SER A 551 -17.42 22.24 -22.43
CA SER A 551 -18.60 22.82 -21.77
C SER A 551 -18.35 24.23 -21.25
N ALA A 552 -17.14 24.52 -20.76
CA ALA A 552 -16.75 25.87 -20.38
C ALA A 552 -16.66 26.81 -21.60
N GLU A 553 -16.22 26.30 -22.76
CA GLU A 553 -16.24 27.02 -24.05
C GLU A 553 -17.66 27.34 -24.51
N LEU A 554 -18.68 26.62 -24.02
CA LEU A 554 -20.11 26.84 -24.28
C LEU A 554 -20.83 27.58 -23.14
N GLY A 555 -20.11 28.02 -22.10
CA GLY A 555 -20.68 28.81 -21.01
C GLY A 555 -21.21 28.02 -19.80
N ASP A 556 -20.88 26.72 -19.65
CA ASP A 556 -21.22 25.97 -18.43
C ASP A 556 -20.31 26.38 -17.26
N SER A 557 -20.88 27.09 -16.29
CA SER A 557 -20.16 27.61 -15.12
C SER A 557 -19.61 26.52 -14.21
N SER A 558 -20.27 25.36 -14.14
CA SER A 558 -19.79 24.24 -13.32
C SER A 558 -18.58 23.55 -13.95
N ALA A 559 -18.51 23.52 -15.27
CA ALA A 559 -17.37 23.02 -16.02
C ALA A 559 -16.17 23.97 -15.90
N PHE A 560 -16.41 25.29 -16.03
CA PHE A 560 -15.39 26.31 -15.81
C PHE A 560 -14.80 26.24 -14.39
N ARG A 561 -15.65 26.13 -13.37
CA ARG A 561 -15.20 25.98 -11.97
C ARG A 561 -14.35 24.72 -11.78
N ARG A 562 -14.74 23.61 -12.39
CA ARG A 562 -13.96 22.36 -12.32
C ARG A 562 -12.54 22.53 -12.88
N LEU A 563 -12.39 23.24 -13.99
CA LEU A 563 -11.08 23.50 -14.58
C LEU A 563 -10.23 24.37 -13.66
N ALA A 564 -10.81 25.44 -13.09
CA ALA A 564 -10.13 26.33 -12.14
C ALA A 564 -9.62 25.57 -10.90
N GLU A 565 -10.44 24.70 -10.31
CA GLU A 565 -10.04 23.84 -9.19
C GLU A 565 -8.87 22.93 -9.54
N LYS A 566 -8.86 22.34 -10.75
CA LYS A 566 -7.78 21.45 -11.19
C LYS A 566 -6.50 22.19 -11.51
N ALA A 567 -6.58 23.37 -12.13
CA ALA A 567 -5.41 24.21 -12.38
C ALA A 567 -4.79 24.73 -11.08
N ALA A 568 -5.60 25.08 -10.07
CA ALA A 568 -5.13 25.45 -8.74
C ALA A 568 -4.34 24.33 -8.03
N GLY A 569 -4.54 23.07 -8.44
CA GLY A 569 -3.75 21.91 -8.00
C GLY A 569 -2.37 21.78 -8.68
N GLY A 570 -1.93 22.76 -9.47
CA GLY A 570 -0.58 22.83 -10.05
C GLY A 570 -0.43 22.14 -11.40
N LYS A 571 -1.52 21.87 -12.12
CA LYS A 571 -1.44 21.26 -13.45
C LYS A 571 -1.27 22.31 -14.54
N LYS A 572 -0.09 22.30 -15.18
CA LYS A 572 0.33 23.30 -16.17
C LYS A 572 -0.60 23.39 -17.39
N TRP A 573 -1.02 22.24 -17.93
CA TRP A 573 -1.85 22.18 -19.13
C TRP A 573 -3.25 22.77 -18.90
N GLU A 574 -3.91 22.47 -17.77
CA GLU A 574 -5.21 23.06 -17.41
C GLU A 574 -5.12 24.59 -17.22
N ASN A 575 -3.97 25.10 -16.74
CA ASN A 575 -3.73 26.54 -16.60
C ASN A 575 -3.66 27.24 -17.97
N GLU A 576 -3.00 26.62 -18.96
CA GLU A 576 -2.94 27.13 -20.34
C GLU A 576 -4.32 27.13 -21.02
N GLN A 577 -5.20 26.18 -20.70
CA GLN A 577 -6.57 26.20 -21.23
C GLN A 577 -7.43 27.28 -20.56
N LEU A 578 -7.27 27.49 -19.26
CA LEU A 578 -7.99 28.54 -18.55
C LEU A 578 -7.58 29.94 -19.01
N SER A 579 -6.30 30.17 -19.29
CA SER A 579 -5.86 31.48 -19.79
C SER A 579 -6.48 31.83 -21.14
N ALA A 580 -6.77 30.83 -21.98
CA ALA A 580 -7.49 31.04 -23.23
C ALA A 580 -8.98 31.34 -23.03
N LEU A 581 -9.57 30.92 -21.91
CA LEU A 581 -10.99 31.08 -21.59
C LEU A 581 -11.30 32.33 -20.78
N VAL A 582 -10.34 32.90 -20.08
CA VAL A 582 -10.53 34.11 -19.26
C VAL A 582 -10.21 35.35 -20.07
N ASP A 583 -11.00 36.40 -19.91
CA ASP A 583 -10.72 37.67 -20.59
C ASP A 583 -9.57 38.44 -19.93
N GLY A 584 -8.72 39.05 -20.78
CA GLY A 584 -7.48 39.72 -20.38
C GLY A 584 -6.28 38.80 -20.11
N GLU A 585 -5.08 39.40 -20.01
CA GLU A 585 -3.86 38.71 -19.58
C GLU A 585 -3.65 38.91 -18.07
N HIS A 586 -3.51 37.81 -17.33
CA HIS A 586 -3.36 37.83 -15.87
C HIS A 586 -2.01 37.22 -15.47
N GLN A 587 -1.15 37.99 -14.81
CA GLN A 587 0.14 37.48 -14.29
C GLN A 587 -0.04 36.37 -13.25
N ASP A 588 -1.08 36.46 -12.43
CA ASP A 588 -1.52 35.40 -11.51
C ASP A 588 -2.98 35.03 -11.79
N LEU A 589 -3.17 34.20 -12.84
CA LEU A 589 -4.49 33.74 -13.24
C LEU A 589 -5.23 32.98 -12.12
N ILE A 590 -4.51 32.19 -11.31
CA ILE A 590 -5.14 31.41 -10.24
C ILE A 590 -5.56 32.29 -9.08
N GLY A 591 -4.74 33.28 -8.70
CA GLY A 591 -5.11 34.31 -7.74
C GLY A 591 -6.35 35.08 -8.19
N TYR A 592 -6.36 35.55 -9.44
CA TYR A 592 -7.51 36.23 -10.04
C TYR A 592 -8.79 35.39 -9.98
N LEU A 593 -8.71 34.11 -10.38
CA LEU A 593 -9.85 33.20 -10.34
C LEU A 593 -10.33 32.97 -8.90
N ARG A 594 -9.44 32.78 -7.92
CA ARG A 594 -9.85 32.60 -6.52
C ARG A 594 -10.68 33.75 -5.97
N GLU A 595 -10.38 34.97 -6.40
CA GLU A 595 -11.09 36.18 -5.94
C GLU A 595 -12.39 36.44 -6.71
N ASN A 596 -12.47 36.01 -7.98
CA ASN A 596 -13.51 36.47 -8.90
C ASN A 596 -14.37 35.36 -9.51
N ILE A 597 -14.09 34.07 -9.27
CA ILE A 597 -14.75 32.94 -9.97
C ILE A 597 -16.28 32.95 -9.90
N ASP A 598 -16.86 33.42 -8.80
CA ASP A 598 -18.31 33.49 -8.60
C ASP A 598 -18.96 34.70 -9.29
N ARG A 599 -18.15 35.67 -9.72
CA ARG A 599 -18.58 36.91 -10.38
C ARG A 599 -18.40 36.86 -11.89
N LEU A 600 -17.58 35.94 -12.39
CA LEU A 600 -17.33 35.80 -13.82
C LEU A 600 -18.60 35.35 -14.55
N LYS A 601 -18.86 36.00 -15.68
CA LYS A 601 -19.93 35.68 -16.62
C LYS A 601 -19.32 35.28 -17.95
N TYR A 602 -19.94 34.29 -18.57
CA TYR A 602 -19.60 33.90 -19.93
C TYR A 602 -20.19 34.88 -20.94
N ASP A 603 -19.35 35.42 -21.80
CA ASP A 603 -19.75 36.22 -22.95
C ASP A 603 -19.71 35.33 -24.22
N ALA A 604 -20.89 35.08 -24.79
CA ALA A 604 -21.03 34.27 -26.00
C ALA A 604 -20.42 34.91 -27.25
N GLY A 605 -20.27 36.24 -27.29
CA GLY A 605 -19.67 36.97 -28.40
C GLY A 605 -18.16 36.77 -28.49
N THR A 606 -17.47 36.86 -27.35
CA THR A 606 -16.02 36.64 -27.25
C THR A 606 -15.64 35.20 -26.94
N ARG A 607 -16.59 34.38 -26.49
CA ARG A 607 -16.40 33.02 -25.95
C ARG A 607 -15.45 33.00 -24.76
N LYS A 608 -15.45 34.07 -23.96
CA LYS A 608 -14.60 34.23 -22.79
C LYS A 608 -15.40 34.47 -21.51
N TRP A 609 -14.74 34.26 -20.39
CA TRP A 609 -15.23 34.50 -19.04
C TRP A 609 -14.63 35.81 -18.51
N GLY A 610 -15.47 36.81 -18.29
CA GLY A 610 -15.11 38.14 -17.82
C GLY A 610 -16.03 38.63 -16.71
N LEU A 611 -15.68 39.75 -16.08
CA LEU A 611 -16.50 40.38 -15.02
C LEU A 611 -17.69 41.18 -15.56
#